data_AF-A0A9P7BLE3-F1
#
_entry.id   AF-A0A9P7BLE3-F1
#
_cell.length_a   1.000
_cell.length_b   1.000
_cell.length_c   1.000
_cell.angle_alpha   90.00
_cell.angle_beta   90.00
_cell.angle_gamma   90.00
#
_symmetry.space_group_name_H-M   'P 1'
#
loop_
_entity.id
_entity.type
_entity.pdbx_description
1 polymer ?
#
loop_
_entity_poly.entity_id
_entity_poly.type
_entity_poly.pdbx_seq_one_letter_code
_entity_poly.pdbx_strand_id
1 'polypeptide(L)'
;MPKSLSADIKNDLKSALFARKVFMDVVNCFGVTYVTVNNYTNKCFPHRQRGLGGRPIVVSAQTKKFIKLQVVQGQLKSAREVHDKLMELEYFISYKTAIKVLKSMNFFVVIKVKKLLLTAKHMKIRLARSKKYQNWTTDDWRRVVFSDETKVNIWGSDGCKYFWSRPGDPLKPYHIDVTVKHGGGSLIM
;
A
#
# COMPACT_ATOMS: atom_id res chain seq x y z
N MET A 1 33.04 17.33 36.13
CA MET A 1 31.64 16.84 36.03
C MET A 1 30.71 18.03 35.86
N PRO A 2 29.69 18.00 34.98
CA PRO A 2 28.73 19.09 34.89
C PRO A 2 27.98 19.25 36.22
N LYS A 3 27.84 20.49 36.71
CA LYS A 3 27.15 20.80 37.98
C LYS A 3 25.68 20.39 37.87
N SER A 4 25.22 19.54 38.79
CA SER A 4 23.81 19.19 38.88
C SER A 4 22.99 20.34 39.44
N LEU A 5 21.78 20.57 38.91
CA LEU A 5 20.83 21.54 39.46
C LEU A 5 20.53 21.25 40.95
N SER A 6 20.32 22.31 41.73
CA SER A 6 19.86 22.22 43.12
C SER A 6 18.53 21.46 43.22
N ALA A 7 18.30 20.78 44.34
CA ALA A 7 17.06 20.04 44.58
C ALA A 7 15.82 20.93 44.54
N ASP A 8 15.93 22.16 45.04
CA ASP A 8 14.83 23.13 45.10
C ASP A 8 14.39 23.54 43.69
N ILE A 9 15.37 23.92 42.84
CA ILE A 9 15.13 24.29 41.43
C ILE A 9 14.48 23.13 40.67
N LYS A 10 14.82 21.87 40.98
CA LYS A 10 14.19 20.69 40.34
C LYS A 10 12.73 20.53 40.77
N ASN A 11 12.41 20.76 42.04
CA ASN A 11 11.05 20.65 42.56
C ASN A 11 10.16 21.79 42.01
N ASP A 12 10.70 23.01 41.94
CA ASP A 12 10.00 24.17 41.39
C ASP A 12 9.76 24.03 39.88
N LEU A 13 10.76 23.52 39.14
CA LEU A 13 10.60 23.14 37.73
C LEU A 13 9.47 22.12 37.56
N LYS A 14 9.45 21.07 38.40
CA LYS A 14 8.42 20.04 38.33
C LYS A 14 7.03 20.64 38.55
N SER A 15 6.86 21.48 39.57
CA SER A 15 5.60 22.19 39.87
C SER A 15 5.16 23.11 38.73
N ALA A 16 6.09 23.89 38.15
CA ALA A 16 5.79 24.78 37.02
C ALA A 16 5.38 24.02 35.75
N LEU A 17 5.98 22.84 35.52
CA LEU A 17 5.64 21.97 34.40
C LEU A 17 4.26 21.30 34.58
N PHE A 18 3.89 20.92 35.81
CA PHE A 18 2.54 20.44 36.11
C PHE A 18 1.48 21.54 35.96
N ALA A 19 1.83 22.79 36.26
CA ALA A 19 0.98 23.96 36.04
C ALA A 19 0.81 24.37 34.56
N ARG A 20 1.39 23.63 33.60
CA ARG A 20 1.33 23.89 32.14
C ARG A 20 1.72 25.32 31.72
N LYS A 21 2.66 25.94 32.45
CA LYS A 21 3.23 27.24 32.06
C LYS A 21 3.97 27.15 30.72
N VAL A 22 4.07 28.28 30.01
CA VAL A 22 4.76 28.35 28.71
C VAL A 22 6.24 28.03 28.89
N PHE A 23 6.80 27.24 27.95
CA PHE A 23 8.18 26.72 28.05
C PHE A 23 9.25 27.81 28.22
N MET A 24 9.09 28.94 27.53
CA MET A 24 10.05 30.06 27.62
C MET A 24 9.95 30.81 28.95
N ASP A 25 8.75 30.89 29.54
CA ASP A 25 8.58 31.52 30.86
C ASP A 25 9.28 30.70 31.94
N VAL A 26 9.20 29.36 31.86
CA VAL A 26 9.91 28.46 32.77
C VAL A 26 11.44 28.60 32.62
N VAL A 27 11.94 28.72 31.39
CA VAL A 27 13.37 28.97 31.12
C VAL A 27 13.83 30.27 31.77
N ASN A 28 13.06 31.36 31.58
CA ASN A 28 13.39 32.69 32.08
C ASN A 28 13.27 32.79 33.61
N CYS A 29 12.23 32.19 34.20
CA CYS A 29 12.00 32.23 35.65
C CYS A 29 13.07 31.50 36.45
N PHE A 30 13.59 30.38 35.94
CA PHE A 30 14.52 29.53 36.69
C PHE A 30 15.99 29.69 36.23
N GLY A 31 16.25 30.48 35.19
CA GLY A 31 17.61 30.68 34.65
C GLY A 31 18.23 29.38 34.10
N VAL A 32 17.39 28.47 33.61
CA VAL A 32 17.79 27.12 33.16
C VAL A 32 17.66 27.02 31.64
N THR A 33 18.60 26.34 30.98
CA THR A 33 18.55 26.19 29.51
C THR A 33 17.30 25.45 29.01
N TYR A 34 16.85 25.80 27.80
CA TYR A 34 15.74 25.13 27.12
C TYR A 34 15.89 23.61 27.08
N VAL A 35 17.09 23.10 26.80
CA VAL A 35 17.39 21.67 26.72
C VAL A 35 17.12 20.98 28.05
N THR A 36 17.52 21.61 29.16
CA THR A 36 17.29 21.07 30.50
C THR A 36 15.80 21.02 30.82
N VAL A 37 15.04 22.09 30.56
CA VAL A 37 13.58 22.09 30.74
C VAL A 37 12.92 21.01 29.87
N ASN A 38 13.33 20.87 28.60
CA ASN A 38 12.82 19.85 27.70
C ASN A 38 13.11 18.42 28.22
N ASN A 39 14.31 18.16 28.73
CA ASN A 39 14.66 16.86 29.32
C ASN A 39 13.82 16.55 30.56
N TYR A 40 13.62 17.53 31.46
CA TYR A 40 12.75 17.35 32.63
C TYR A 40 11.28 17.16 32.24
N THR A 41 10.80 17.83 31.18
CA THR A 41 9.44 17.57 30.68
C THR A 41 9.27 16.18 30.12
N ASN A 42 10.26 15.65 29.39
CA ASN A 42 10.20 14.27 28.90
C ASN A 42 10.26 13.26 30.06
N LYS A 43 10.98 13.60 31.15
CA LYS A 43 11.02 12.80 32.37
C LYS A 43 9.70 12.83 33.16
N CYS A 44 9.03 13.98 33.23
CA CYS A 44 7.77 14.15 33.98
C CYS A 44 6.54 13.68 33.17
N PHE A 45 6.60 13.72 31.84
CA PHE A 45 5.52 13.30 30.94
C PHE A 45 6.01 12.25 29.93
N PRO A 46 6.15 10.98 30.33
CA PRO A 46 6.66 9.91 29.46
C PRO A 46 5.80 9.67 28.21
N HIS A 47 4.49 9.97 28.28
CA HIS A 47 3.54 9.80 27.16
C HIS A 47 3.41 11.04 26.26
N ARG A 48 4.26 12.05 26.44
CA ARG A 48 4.24 13.26 25.59
C ARG A 48 4.64 12.89 24.16
N GLN A 49 3.79 13.23 23.20
CA GLN A 49 4.12 13.15 21.77
C GLN A 49 5.25 14.15 21.49
N ARG A 50 6.45 13.62 21.22
CA ARG A 50 7.57 14.44 20.75
C ARG A 50 7.24 14.91 19.33
N GLY A 51 7.66 16.14 19.00
CA GLY A 51 7.74 16.52 17.59
C GLY A 51 8.61 15.49 16.87
N LEU A 52 8.04 14.83 15.86
CA LEU A 52 8.76 13.87 15.04
C LEU A 52 9.84 14.65 14.28
N GLY A 53 11.07 14.64 14.82
CA GLY A 53 12.23 15.11 14.08
C GLY A 53 12.42 14.24 12.85
N GLY A 54 12.67 14.84 11.70
CA GLY A 54 12.88 14.10 10.46
C GLY A 54 12.84 14.96 9.22
N ARG A 55 13.25 14.35 8.09
CA ARG A 55 13.14 14.97 6.78
C ARG A 55 11.66 15.17 6.42
N PRO A 56 11.25 16.38 5.99
CA PRO A 56 9.87 16.62 5.57
C PRO A 56 9.49 15.67 4.42
N ILE A 57 8.22 15.28 4.42
CA ILE A 57 7.68 14.41 3.37
C ILE A 57 7.63 15.21 2.07
N VAL A 58 8.29 14.69 1.03
CA VAL A 58 8.41 15.36 -0.29
C VAL A 58 7.05 15.56 -0.99
N VAL A 59 6.09 14.66 -0.75
CA VAL A 59 4.76 14.70 -1.37
C VAL A 59 3.70 15.06 -0.32
N SER A 60 2.90 16.08 -0.62
CA SER A 60 1.83 16.55 0.28
C SER A 60 0.80 15.45 0.61
N ALA A 61 0.13 15.58 1.76
CA ALA A 61 -0.92 14.63 2.15
C ALA A 61 -2.11 14.63 1.16
N GLN A 62 -2.42 15.78 0.56
CA GLN A 62 -3.48 15.92 -0.44
C GLN A 62 -3.13 15.17 -1.73
N THR A 63 -1.91 15.36 -2.25
CA THR A 63 -1.44 14.65 -3.44
C THR A 63 -1.39 13.14 -3.21
N LYS A 64 -0.97 12.69 -2.02
CA LYS A 64 -1.05 11.27 -1.63
C LYS A 64 -2.48 10.73 -1.69
N LYS A 65 -3.46 11.47 -1.16
CA LYS A 65 -4.87 11.07 -1.20
C LYS A 65 -5.39 10.99 -2.65
N PHE A 66 -4.99 11.92 -3.51
CA PHE A 66 -5.33 11.92 -4.93
C PHE A 66 -4.76 10.70 -5.66
N ILE A 67 -3.45 10.45 -5.54
CA ILE A 67 -2.79 9.29 -6.16
C ILE A 67 -3.41 7.98 -5.64
N LYS A 68 -3.69 7.90 -4.34
CA LYS A 68 -4.35 6.74 -3.74
C LYS A 68 -5.70 6.45 -4.40
N LEU A 69 -6.51 7.48 -4.67
CA LEU A 69 -7.79 7.30 -5.36
C LEU A 69 -7.58 6.79 -6.80
N GLN A 70 -6.64 7.37 -7.54
CA GLN A 70 -6.38 6.97 -8.93
C GLN A 70 -5.90 5.51 -9.04
N VAL A 71 -5.03 5.06 -8.12
CA VAL A 71 -4.58 3.66 -8.05
C VAL A 71 -5.77 2.74 -7.73
N VAL A 72 -6.60 3.10 -6.75
CA VAL A 72 -7.78 2.29 -6.34
C VAL A 72 -8.88 2.29 -7.41
N GLN A 73 -8.95 3.29 -8.27
CA GLN A 73 -9.82 3.32 -9.44
C GLN A 73 -9.26 2.52 -10.62
N GLY A 74 -7.98 2.13 -10.57
CA GLY A 74 -7.30 1.40 -11.64
C GLY A 74 -6.86 2.28 -12.81
N GLN A 75 -6.82 3.61 -12.62
CA GLN A 75 -6.29 4.57 -13.59
C GLN A 75 -4.76 4.50 -13.66
N LEU A 76 -4.10 4.37 -12.49
CA LEU A 76 -2.66 4.18 -12.36
C LEU A 76 -2.38 2.72 -11.98
N LYS A 77 -1.93 1.92 -12.96
CA LYS A 77 -1.72 0.48 -12.85
C LYS A 77 -0.29 0.15 -12.46
N SER A 78 0.68 0.89 -12.99
CA SER A 78 2.11 0.66 -12.76
C SER A 78 2.73 1.71 -11.84
N ALA A 79 3.84 1.36 -11.20
CA ALA A 79 4.60 2.32 -10.41
C ALA A 79 5.20 3.44 -11.27
N ARG A 80 5.41 3.15 -12.56
CA ARG A 80 5.93 4.11 -13.54
C ARG A 80 4.87 5.17 -13.87
N GLU A 81 3.63 4.75 -14.13
CA GLU A 81 2.51 5.69 -14.29
C GLU A 81 2.32 6.57 -13.05
N VAL A 82 2.49 6.02 -11.84
CA VAL A 82 2.44 6.82 -10.60
C VAL A 82 3.59 7.83 -10.54
N HIS A 83 4.80 7.43 -10.96
CA HIS A 83 5.96 8.33 -11.02
C HIS A 83 5.75 9.45 -12.04
N ASP A 84 5.32 9.11 -13.26
CA ASP A 84 5.02 10.07 -14.32
C ASP A 84 3.93 11.05 -13.87
N LYS A 85 2.88 10.57 -13.19
CA LYS A 85 1.82 11.43 -12.66
C LYS A 85 2.31 12.37 -11.56
N LEU A 86 3.27 11.93 -10.74
CA LEU A 86 3.89 12.79 -9.74
C LEU A 86 4.79 13.84 -10.38
N MET A 87 5.49 13.52 -11.46
CA MET A 87 6.27 14.49 -12.25
C MET A 87 5.36 15.53 -12.91
N GLU A 88 4.20 15.12 -13.43
CA GLU A 88 3.18 16.03 -14.00
C GLU A 88 2.63 17.02 -12.96
N LEU A 89 2.53 16.59 -11.70
CA LEU A 89 2.13 17.44 -10.58
C LEU A 89 3.30 18.26 -9.99
N GLU A 90 4.36 18.46 -10.77
CA GLU A 90 5.56 19.24 -10.43
C GLU A 90 6.39 18.69 -9.25
N TYR A 91 6.21 17.41 -8.90
CA TYR A 91 7.10 16.73 -7.95
C TYR A 91 8.26 16.08 -8.69
N PHE A 92 9.41 16.75 -8.73
CA PHE A 92 10.65 16.21 -9.28
C PHE A 92 11.25 15.13 -8.35
N ILE A 93 10.70 13.92 -8.44
CA ILE A 93 11.09 12.78 -7.61
C ILE A 93 11.69 11.65 -8.45
N SER A 94 12.51 10.83 -7.82
CA SER A 94 12.97 9.59 -8.45
C SER A 94 11.88 8.51 -8.43
N TYR A 95 11.96 7.56 -9.36
CA TYR A 95 11.11 6.37 -9.39
C TYR A 95 11.11 5.60 -8.06
N LYS A 96 12.28 5.47 -7.41
CA LYS A 96 12.39 4.83 -6.09
C LYS A 96 11.61 5.60 -5.01
N THR A 97 11.58 6.92 -5.08
CA THR A 97 10.79 7.75 -4.17
C THR A 97 9.30 7.56 -4.41
N ALA A 98 8.84 7.45 -5.66
CA ALA A 98 7.43 7.15 -5.97
C ALA A 98 6.98 5.80 -5.36
N ILE A 99 7.83 4.76 -5.44
CA ILE A 99 7.56 3.48 -4.76
C ILE A 99 7.49 3.64 -3.24
N LYS A 100 8.40 4.42 -2.63
CA LYS A 100 8.34 4.70 -1.19
C LYS A 100 7.06 5.43 -0.81
N VAL A 101 6.58 6.34 -1.65
CA VAL A 101 5.31 7.04 -1.45
C VAL A 101 4.14 6.05 -1.46
N LEU A 102 4.09 5.13 -2.43
CA LEU A 102 3.08 4.05 -2.47
C LEU A 102 3.13 3.17 -1.21
N LYS A 103 4.32 2.73 -0.80
CA LYS A 103 4.51 1.96 0.44
C LYS A 103 4.08 2.74 1.68
N SER A 104 4.34 4.05 1.74
CA SER A 104 3.88 4.91 2.85
C SER A 104 2.36 5.01 2.95
N MET A 105 1.64 4.73 1.85
CA MET A 105 0.18 4.66 1.80
C MET A 105 -0.36 3.24 1.96
N ASN A 106 0.49 2.30 2.41
CA ASN A 106 0.19 0.89 2.66
C ASN A 106 -0.13 0.07 1.39
N PHE A 107 0.44 0.45 0.24
CA PHE A 107 0.37 -0.37 -0.98
C PHE A 107 1.53 -1.36 -1.06
N PHE A 108 1.18 -2.58 -1.48
CA PHE A 108 2.10 -3.69 -1.73
C PHE A 108 1.95 -4.18 -3.15
N VAL A 109 3.02 -4.77 -3.67
CA VAL A 109 3.02 -5.40 -4.98
C VAL A 109 2.46 -6.81 -4.85
N VAL A 110 1.45 -7.14 -5.66
CA VAL A 110 0.81 -8.46 -5.69
C VAL A 110 0.81 -8.98 -7.13
N ILE A 111 0.94 -10.29 -7.31
CA ILE A 111 0.88 -10.94 -8.62
C ILE A 111 -0.58 -10.99 -9.08
N LYS A 112 -0.84 -10.60 -10.33
CA LYS A 112 -2.16 -10.69 -10.94
C LYS A 112 -2.56 -12.15 -11.13
N VAL A 113 -3.78 -12.48 -10.75
CA VAL A 113 -4.36 -13.80 -10.99
C VAL A 113 -4.72 -13.93 -12.47
N LYS A 114 -4.23 -14.99 -13.14
CA LYS A 114 -4.60 -15.29 -14.52
C LYS A 114 -6.00 -15.89 -14.56
N LYS A 115 -6.92 -15.29 -15.32
CA LYS A 115 -8.26 -15.84 -15.56
C LYS A 115 -8.66 -15.67 -17.02
N LEU A 116 -9.47 -16.61 -17.50
CA LEU A 116 -10.07 -16.52 -18.83
C LEU A 116 -11.03 -15.33 -18.92
N LEU A 117 -11.04 -14.65 -20.06
CA LEU A 117 -12.05 -13.63 -20.35
C LEU A 117 -13.42 -14.30 -20.51
N LEU A 118 -14.34 -14.01 -19.59
CA LEU A 118 -15.71 -14.48 -19.67
C LEU A 118 -16.66 -13.34 -20.00
N THR A 119 -17.17 -13.34 -21.21
CA THR A 119 -18.28 -12.50 -21.62
C THR A 119 -19.58 -12.99 -20.96
N ALA A 120 -20.59 -12.12 -20.81
CA ALA A 120 -21.88 -12.50 -20.24
C ALA A 120 -22.51 -13.72 -20.95
N LYS A 121 -22.34 -13.81 -22.27
CA LYS A 121 -22.74 -14.98 -23.08
C LYS A 121 -22.04 -16.26 -22.62
N HIS A 122 -20.72 -16.23 -22.44
CA HIS A 122 -19.94 -17.38 -21.95
C HIS A 122 -20.40 -17.82 -20.56
N MET A 123 -20.67 -16.85 -19.66
CA MET A 123 -21.16 -17.14 -18.31
C MET A 123 -22.51 -17.86 -18.33
N LYS A 124 -23.47 -17.38 -19.14
CA LYS A 124 -24.79 -18.01 -19.29
C LYS A 124 -24.69 -19.44 -19.82
N ILE A 125 -23.91 -19.65 -20.87
CA ILE A 125 -23.72 -20.98 -21.48
C ILE A 125 -23.07 -21.94 -20.47
N ARG A 126 -22.02 -21.49 -19.78
CA ARG A 126 -21.36 -22.31 -18.76
C ARG A 126 -22.30 -22.68 -17.62
N LEU A 127 -23.08 -21.71 -17.11
CA LEU A 127 -24.04 -21.97 -16.05
C LEU A 127 -25.14 -22.95 -16.49
N ALA A 128 -25.69 -22.78 -17.70
CA ALA A 128 -26.68 -23.70 -18.25
C ALA A 128 -26.11 -25.11 -18.40
N ARG A 129 -24.87 -25.23 -18.89
CA ARG A 129 -24.17 -26.52 -19.00
C ARG A 129 -23.95 -27.18 -17.64
N SER A 130 -23.49 -26.42 -16.64
CA SER A 130 -23.33 -26.93 -15.28
C SER A 130 -24.65 -27.41 -14.69
N LYS A 131 -25.75 -26.66 -14.86
CA LYS A 131 -27.08 -27.07 -14.39
C LYS A 131 -27.59 -28.32 -15.11
N LYS A 132 -27.40 -28.41 -16.43
CA LYS A 132 -27.82 -29.56 -17.24
C LYS A 132 -27.20 -30.88 -16.77
N TYR A 133 -25.92 -30.83 -16.36
CA TYR A 133 -25.15 -32.01 -15.95
C TYR A 133 -24.93 -32.09 -14.44
N GLN A 134 -25.65 -31.29 -13.64
CA GLN A 134 -25.48 -31.22 -12.18
C GLN A 134 -25.82 -32.55 -11.49
N ASN A 135 -26.83 -33.26 -12.00
CA ASN A 135 -27.35 -34.49 -11.40
C ASN A 135 -26.85 -35.75 -12.13
N TRP A 136 -25.82 -35.63 -12.96
CA TRP A 136 -25.27 -36.78 -13.67
C TRP A 136 -24.58 -37.74 -12.72
N THR A 137 -24.84 -39.02 -12.92
CA THR A 137 -24.24 -40.10 -12.12
C THR A 137 -22.86 -40.48 -12.67
N THR A 138 -22.09 -41.23 -11.89
CA THR A 138 -20.77 -41.74 -12.33
C THR A 138 -20.85 -42.57 -13.61
N ASP A 139 -21.93 -43.34 -13.83
CA ASP A 139 -22.10 -44.13 -15.05
C ASP A 139 -22.43 -43.28 -16.28
N ASP A 140 -23.03 -42.11 -16.10
CA ASP A 140 -23.23 -41.14 -17.19
C ASP A 140 -21.89 -40.53 -17.61
N TRP A 141 -21.05 -40.16 -16.64
CA TRP A 141 -19.72 -39.60 -16.91
C TRP A 141 -18.78 -40.61 -17.58
N ARG A 142 -18.91 -41.91 -17.29
CA ARG A 142 -18.13 -42.98 -17.94
C ARG A 142 -18.34 -43.06 -19.45
N ARG A 143 -19.48 -42.56 -19.95
CA ARG A 143 -19.80 -42.55 -21.39
C ARG A 143 -19.21 -41.33 -22.11
N VAL A 144 -18.63 -40.38 -21.39
CA VAL A 144 -18.05 -39.16 -21.96
C VAL A 144 -16.55 -39.34 -22.13
N VAL A 145 -16.08 -39.15 -23.36
CA VAL A 145 -14.66 -38.99 -23.66
C VAL A 145 -14.35 -37.50 -23.70
N PHE A 146 -13.36 -37.07 -22.92
CA PHE A 146 -12.87 -35.69 -22.93
C PHE A 146 -11.60 -35.62 -23.80
N SER A 147 -11.59 -34.69 -24.74
CA SER A 147 -10.40 -34.25 -25.46
C SER A 147 -10.22 -32.75 -25.21
N ASP A 148 -8.99 -32.31 -24.93
CA ASP A 148 -8.62 -30.90 -24.89
C ASP A 148 -7.30 -30.73 -25.62
N GLU A 149 -7.13 -29.56 -26.23
CA GLU A 149 -5.89 -29.19 -26.91
C GLU A 149 -5.02 -28.39 -25.94
N THR A 150 -3.72 -28.66 -25.92
CA THR A 150 -2.80 -27.98 -25.02
C THR A 150 -1.87 -27.04 -25.78
N LYS A 151 -1.77 -25.81 -25.28
CA LYS A 151 -0.85 -24.81 -25.83
C LYS A 151 0.56 -25.10 -25.32
N VAL A 152 1.50 -25.37 -26.24
CA VAL A 152 2.93 -25.47 -25.93
C VAL A 152 3.63 -24.19 -26.38
N ASN A 153 4.17 -23.44 -25.42
CA ASN A 153 4.97 -22.26 -25.72
C ASN A 153 6.37 -22.71 -26.20
N ILE A 154 6.74 -22.35 -27.42
CA ILE A 154 8.08 -22.63 -27.97
C ILE A 154 9.14 -21.73 -27.33
N TRP A 155 8.77 -20.49 -26.99
CA TRP A 155 9.69 -19.49 -26.46
C TRP A 155 9.14 -18.85 -25.19
N GLY A 156 9.82 -19.10 -24.07
CA GLY A 156 9.58 -18.42 -22.80
C GLY A 156 8.21 -18.65 -22.17
N SER A 157 8.08 -18.27 -20.90
CA SER A 157 6.77 -18.22 -20.24
C SER A 157 6.06 -16.90 -20.56
N ASP A 158 4.73 -16.90 -20.54
CA ASP A 158 3.92 -15.67 -20.70
C ASP A 158 4.15 -14.62 -19.58
N GLY A 159 5.02 -14.92 -18.60
CA GLY A 159 5.42 -14.02 -17.52
C GLY A 159 4.35 -13.83 -16.44
N CYS A 160 4.75 -13.10 -15.39
CA CYS A 160 3.87 -12.64 -14.32
C CYS A 160 3.67 -11.12 -14.43
N LYS A 161 2.42 -10.68 -14.31
CA LYS A 161 2.09 -9.26 -14.19
C LYS A 161 1.81 -8.92 -12.74
N TYR A 162 2.12 -7.70 -12.36
CA TYR A 162 1.96 -7.20 -11.00
C TYR A 162 0.92 -6.08 -10.94
N PHE A 163 0.35 -5.88 -9.76
CA PHE A 163 -0.49 -4.73 -9.46
C PHE A 163 -0.26 -4.28 -8.02
N TRP A 164 -0.66 -3.03 -7.73
CA TRP A 164 -0.60 -2.47 -6.39
C TRP A 164 -1.91 -2.75 -5.64
N SER A 165 -1.80 -3.37 -4.47
CA SER A 165 -2.95 -3.71 -3.61
C SER A 165 -2.71 -3.24 -2.17
N ARG A 166 -3.79 -3.11 -1.41
CA ARG A 166 -3.74 -2.94 0.05
C ARG A 166 -4.28 -4.19 0.74
N PRO A 167 -3.89 -4.46 2.00
CA PRO A 167 -4.46 -5.55 2.76
C PRO A 167 -5.99 -5.42 2.85
N GLY A 168 -6.72 -6.46 2.47
CA GLY A 168 -8.18 -6.51 2.53
C GLY A 168 -8.93 -5.84 1.36
N ASP A 169 -8.25 -5.25 0.37
CA ASP A 169 -8.93 -4.71 -0.82
C ASP A 169 -9.52 -5.88 -1.66
N PRO A 170 -10.80 -5.81 -2.09
CA PRO A 170 -11.40 -6.84 -2.92
C PRO A 170 -10.76 -6.89 -4.32
N LEU A 171 -10.72 -8.08 -4.92
CA LEU A 171 -10.19 -8.26 -6.26
C LEU A 171 -11.09 -7.57 -7.29
N LYS A 172 -10.58 -6.55 -7.97
CA LYS A 172 -11.30 -5.84 -9.04
C LYS A 172 -10.91 -6.38 -10.41
N PRO A 173 -11.72 -6.15 -11.47
CA PRO A 173 -11.43 -6.67 -12.81
C PRO A 173 -10.04 -6.32 -13.35
N TYR A 174 -9.53 -5.11 -13.07
CA TYR A 174 -8.21 -4.68 -13.53
C TYR A 174 -7.03 -5.28 -12.73
N HIS A 175 -7.29 -5.98 -11.63
CA HIS A 175 -6.31 -6.80 -10.89
C HIS A 175 -6.13 -8.20 -11.50
N ILE A 176 -7.00 -8.59 -12.43
CA ILE A 176 -6.94 -9.89 -13.09
C ILE A 176 -6.12 -9.74 -14.36
N ASP A 177 -5.24 -10.70 -14.63
CA ASP A 177 -4.60 -10.83 -15.93
C ASP A 177 -5.48 -11.71 -16.80
N VAL A 178 -6.08 -11.09 -17.81
CA VAL A 178 -7.05 -11.75 -18.66
C VAL A 178 -6.32 -12.52 -19.75
N THR A 179 -6.51 -13.84 -19.78
CA THR A 179 -5.96 -14.72 -20.82
C THR A 179 -6.99 -14.95 -21.93
N VAL A 180 -6.61 -14.67 -23.17
CA VAL A 180 -7.40 -14.97 -24.37
C VAL A 180 -6.84 -16.25 -25.00
N LYS A 181 -7.71 -17.23 -25.30
CA LYS A 181 -7.30 -18.57 -25.76
C LYS A 181 -6.76 -18.60 -27.21
N HIS A 182 -7.02 -17.60 -28.05
CA HIS A 182 -6.76 -17.66 -29.50
C HIS A 182 -5.76 -16.60 -29.99
N GLY A 183 -4.56 -16.57 -29.41
CA GLY A 183 -3.46 -15.71 -29.89
C GLY A 183 -2.58 -16.41 -30.95
N GLY A 184 -1.76 -15.65 -31.67
CA GLY A 184 -0.74 -16.20 -32.58
C GLY A 184 0.56 -16.62 -31.86
N GLY A 185 1.36 -17.47 -32.49
CA GLY A 185 2.73 -17.79 -32.04
C GLY A 185 2.90 -18.99 -31.12
N SER A 186 1.91 -19.89 -31.05
CA SER A 186 1.99 -21.13 -30.27
C SER A 186 1.51 -22.32 -31.08
N LEU A 187 2.16 -23.47 -30.88
CA LEU A 187 1.67 -24.74 -31.41
C LEU A 187 0.53 -25.23 -30.51
N ILE A 188 -0.51 -25.72 -31.16
CA ILE A 188 -1.64 -26.39 -30.54
C ILE A 188 -1.44 -27.88 -30.86
N MET A 189 -1.37 -28.72 -29.82
CA MET A 189 -1.37 -30.19 -29.92
C MET A 189 -2.68 -30.74 -29.39
#